data_AF-A0AA88L5H5-F1
#
_entry.id   AF-A0AA88L5H5-F1
#
_cell.length_a   1.000
_cell.length_b   1.000
_cell.length_c   1.000
_cell.angle_alpha   90.00
_cell.angle_beta   90.00
_cell.angle_gamma   90.00
#
_symmetry.space_group_name_H-M   'P 1'
#
loop_
_entity.id
_entity.type
_entity.pdbx_description
1 polymer ?
#
loop_
_entity_poly.entity_id
_entity_poly.type
_entity_poly.pdbx_seq_one_letter_code
_entity_poly.pdbx_strand_id
1 'polypeptide(L)'
;MELFAVVCIATSHYVAFSKCGNGPDAPWCFFDSMADRKGEQHGYNIPEMQPCPELGQGLREEWDHSVLNSPVGRESVPELVKRLFSDAYLCLYQSTDVMMYR
;
A
#
# COMPACT_ATOMS: atom_id res chain seq x y z
N MET A 1 -10.71 3.18 15.96
CA MET A 1 -9.55 3.56 15.14
C MET A 1 -9.53 2.65 13.93
N GLU A 2 -9.27 3.18 12.73
CA GLU A 2 -9.14 2.40 11.49
C GLU A 2 -7.80 2.68 10.82
N LEU A 3 -7.18 1.64 10.25
CA LEU A 3 -6.01 1.79 9.40
C LEU A 3 -6.46 2.43 8.08
N PHE A 4 -5.83 3.55 7.70
CA PHE A 4 -6.18 4.27 6.47
C PHE A 4 -4.98 4.48 5.53
N ALA A 5 -3.75 4.37 6.03
CA ALA A 5 -2.57 4.43 5.18
C ALA A 5 -1.38 3.66 5.79
N VAL A 6 -0.51 3.16 4.93
CA VAL A 6 0.78 2.56 5.30
C VAL A 6 1.86 3.18 4.43
N VAL A 7 2.90 3.70 5.07
CA VAL A 7 4.10 4.17 4.38
C VAL A 7 5.10 3.03 4.37
N CYS A 8 5.62 2.70 3.20
CA CYS A 8 6.58 1.62 3.00
C CYS A 8 7.92 2.14 2.50
N ILE A 9 9.01 1.47 2.88
CA ILE A 9 10.37 1.72 2.38
C ILE A 9 11.17 0.42 2.33
N ALA A 10 11.63 0.04 1.15
CA ALA A 10 12.50 -1.12 0.98
C ALA A 10 13.96 -0.78 1.39
N THR A 11 14.47 0.35 0.88
CA THR A 11 15.86 0.78 1.11
C THR A 11 15.94 2.30 1.31
N SER A 12 15.64 3.10 0.29
CA SER A 12 15.79 4.56 0.31
C SER A 12 14.61 5.34 -0.28
N HIS A 13 13.65 4.64 -0.89
CA HIS A 13 12.51 5.27 -1.56
C HIS A 13 11.21 4.95 -0.85
N TYR A 14 10.53 6.01 -0.38
CA TYR A 14 9.24 5.89 0.28
C TYR A 14 8.10 5.82 -0.75
N VAL A 15 7.19 4.90 -0.51
CA VAL A 15 5.93 4.74 -1.24
C VAL A 15 4.79 4.62 -0.24
N ALA A 16 3.55 4.78 -0.69
CA ALA A 16 2.40 4.74 0.20
C ALA A 16 1.29 3.82 -0.32
N PHE A 17 0.67 3.10 0.59
CA PHE A 17 -0.64 2.48 0.40
C PHE A 17 -1.66 3.31 1.16
N SER A 18 -2.78 3.67 0.54
CA SER A 18 -3.83 4.43 1.23
C SER A 18 -5.23 3.94 0.85
N LYS A 19 -6.15 4.00 1.82
CA LYS A 19 -7.57 3.78 1.59
C LYS A 19 -8.18 4.97 0.85
N CYS A 20 -8.88 4.67 -0.22
CA CYS A 20 -9.67 5.61 -1.01
C CYS A 20 -11.13 5.60 -0.54
N GLY A 21 -11.36 5.89 0.75
CA GLY A 21 -12.69 5.93 1.34
C GLY A 21 -12.71 5.49 2.80
N ASN A 22 -13.91 5.42 3.36
CA ASN A 22 -14.12 5.10 4.77
C ASN A 22 -14.55 3.64 4.97
N GLY A 23 -14.21 3.11 6.14
CA GLY A 23 -14.66 1.79 6.56
C GLY A 23 -13.77 0.66 6.08
N PRO A 24 -14.16 -0.59 6.40
CA PRO A 24 -13.34 -1.76 6.12
C PRO A 24 -13.25 -2.03 4.61
N ASP A 25 -14.33 -1.80 3.84
CA ASP A 25 -14.46 -2.13 2.41
C ASP A 25 -13.90 -1.08 1.47
N ALA A 26 -13.32 0.00 2.01
CA ALA A 26 -12.74 1.05 1.19
C ALA A 26 -11.65 0.48 0.27
N PRO A 27 -11.66 0.84 -1.03
CA PRO A 27 -10.65 0.40 -1.96
C PRO A 27 -9.29 0.95 -1.56
N TRP A 28 -8.23 0.21 -1.85
CA TRP A 28 -6.86 0.66 -1.61
C TRP A 28 -6.22 1.15 -2.90
N CYS A 29 -5.31 2.10 -2.78
CA CYS A 29 -4.40 2.50 -3.85
C CYS A 29 -2.95 2.44 -3.37
N PHE A 30 -2.07 2.18 -4.33
CA PHE A 30 -0.64 2.35 -4.23
C PHE A 30 -0.24 3.68 -4.86
N PHE A 31 0.69 4.39 -4.21
CA PHE A 31 1.22 5.66 -4.67
C PHE A 31 2.75 5.64 -4.68
N ASP A 32 3.31 5.98 -5.83
CA ASP A 32 4.74 6.20 -6.01
C ASP A 32 4.97 7.60 -6.61
N SER A 33 5.66 8.45 -5.87
CA SER A 33 5.95 9.84 -6.28
C SER A 33 6.98 9.95 -7.41
N MET A 34 7.72 8.88 -7.69
CA MET A 34 8.79 8.82 -8.68
C MET A 34 8.67 7.57 -9.58
N ALA A 35 7.44 7.18 -9.92
CA ALA A 35 7.16 5.99 -10.72
C ALA A 35 7.80 6.04 -12.12
N ASP A 36 7.87 7.22 -12.72
CA ASP A 36 8.52 7.45 -14.01
C ASP A 36 9.25 8.80 -14.04
N ARG A 37 10.05 9.05 -15.08
CA ARG A 37 10.79 10.30 -15.27
C ARG A 37 10.78 10.73 -16.72
N LYS A 38 10.45 12.00 -16.97
CA LYS A 38 10.62 12.63 -18.28
C LYS A 38 11.85 13.53 -18.30
N GLY A 39 12.75 13.23 -19.23
CA GLY A 39 13.99 13.98 -19.44
C GLY A 39 15.11 13.61 -18.46
N GLU A 40 16.29 14.17 -18.72
CA GLU A 40 17.52 13.86 -17.97
C GLU A 40 17.80 14.93 -16.89
N GLN A 41 18.82 15.77 -17.05
CA GLN A 41 19.27 16.73 -16.03
C GLN A 41 18.21 17.77 -15.63
N HIS A 42 17.44 18.26 -16.60
CA HIS A 42 16.31 19.18 -16.38
C HIS A 42 14.95 18.47 -16.43
N GLY A 43 14.96 17.15 -16.27
CA GLY A 43 13.76 16.33 -16.21
C GLY A 43 13.01 16.45 -14.89
N TYR A 44 11.80 15.92 -14.87
CA TYR A 44 10.93 15.85 -13.70
C TYR A 44 10.37 14.44 -13.54
N ASN A 45 10.04 14.10 -12.30
CA ASN A 45 9.42 12.82 -11.97
C ASN A 45 7.92 12.87 -12.25
N ILE A 46 7.36 11.72 -12.64
CA ILE A 46 5.94 11.52 -12.87
C ILE A 46 5.44 10.61 -11.75
N PRO A 47 4.54 11.11 -10.89
CA PRO A 47 3.93 10.28 -9.88
C PRO A 47 2.88 9.35 -10.50
N GLU A 48 2.69 8.19 -9.90
CA GLU A 48 1.64 7.24 -10.28
C GLU A 48 0.78 6.89 -9.07
N MET A 49 -0.52 6.74 -9.34
CA MET A 49 -1.48 6.18 -8.40
C MET A 49 -2.15 4.98 -9.08
N GLN A 50 -1.96 3.80 -8.49
CA GLN A 50 -2.49 2.54 -9.01
C GLN A 50 -3.55 1.98 -8.04
N PRO A 51 -4.74 1.58 -8.51
CA PRO A 51 -5.66 0.80 -7.70
C PRO A 51 -4.98 -0.50 -7.23
N CYS A 52 -5.19 -0.87 -5.96
CA CYS A 52 -4.67 -2.10 -5.36
C CYS A 52 -5.80 -2.89 -4.67
N PRO A 53 -6.74 -3.46 -5.45
CA PRO A 53 -7.85 -4.24 -4.90
C PRO A 53 -7.39 -5.51 -4.16
N GLU A 54 -6.23 -6.05 -4.52
CA GLU A 54 -5.63 -7.25 -3.92
C GLU A 54 -5.32 -7.04 -2.44
N LEU A 55 -4.99 -5.81 -2.04
CA LEU A 55 -4.73 -5.48 -0.66
C LEU A 55 -5.99 -5.48 0.19
N GLY A 56 -7.10 -4.99 -0.38
CA GLY A 56 -8.40 -5.01 0.30
C GLY A 56 -8.91 -6.42 0.57
N GLN A 57 -8.78 -7.33 -0.40
CA GLN A 57 -9.11 -8.76 -0.23
C GLN A 57 -8.13 -9.43 0.73
N GLY A 58 -6.85 -9.15 0.53
CA GLY A 58 -5.77 -9.73 1.29
C GLY A 58 -5.80 -9.48 2.80
N LEU A 59 -6.08 -8.25 3.20
CA LEU A 59 -6.20 -7.90 4.62
C LEU A 59 -7.42 -8.54 5.29
N ARG A 60 -8.42 -9.00 4.52
CA ARG A 60 -9.64 -9.66 5.04
C ARG A 60 -9.49 -11.14 5.17
N GLU A 61 -8.88 -11.76 4.16
CA GLU A 61 -8.76 -13.21 4.06
C GLU A 61 -7.68 -13.76 5.00
N GLU A 62 -7.08 -12.92 5.85
CA GLU A 62 -5.92 -13.24 6.69
C GLU A 62 -4.91 -14.01 5.85
N TRP A 63 -4.19 -13.34 4.93
CA TRP A 63 -3.11 -14.00 4.15
C TRP A 63 -2.34 -14.92 5.10
N ASP A 64 -2.58 -16.22 4.96
CA ASP A 64 -2.23 -17.15 6.01
C ASP A 64 -0.73 -17.01 6.23
N HIS A 65 -0.32 -16.81 7.48
CA HIS A 65 1.08 -16.70 7.83
C HIS A 65 1.88 -17.90 7.25
N SER A 66 1.23 -19.05 7.03
CA SER A 66 1.82 -20.20 6.33
C SER A 66 2.15 -19.93 4.85
N VAL A 67 1.32 -19.15 4.13
CA VAL A 67 1.50 -18.78 2.72
C VAL A 67 2.63 -17.77 2.59
N LEU A 68 2.68 -16.76 3.47
CA LEU A 68 3.74 -15.75 3.46
C LEU A 68 5.11 -16.33 3.82
N ASN A 69 5.14 -17.38 4.66
CA ASN A 69 6.38 -18.04 5.11
C ASN A 69 6.81 -19.24 4.25
N SER A 70 5.96 -19.70 3.31
CA SER A 70 6.29 -20.75 2.35
C SER A 70 6.93 -20.14 1.09
N PRO A 71 8.02 -20.72 0.55
CA PRO A 71 8.62 -20.23 -0.71
C PRO A 71 7.62 -20.24 -1.87
N VAL A 72 6.79 -21.28 -1.96
CA VAL A 72 5.78 -21.46 -3.01
C VAL A 72 4.60 -20.51 -2.79
N GLY A 73 4.20 -20.30 -1.54
CA GLY A 73 3.13 -19.36 -1.20
C GLY A 73 3.54 -17.91 -1.41
N ARG A 74 4.82 -17.58 -1.21
CA ARG A 74 5.31 -16.22 -1.45
C ARG A 74 5.30 -15.86 -2.93
N GLU A 75 5.58 -16.79 -3.84
CA GLU A 75 5.55 -16.51 -5.29
C GLU A 75 4.14 -16.16 -5.79
N SER A 76 3.08 -16.72 -5.19
CA SER A 76 1.70 -16.44 -5.59
C SER A 76 1.14 -15.12 -5.05
N VAL A 77 1.82 -14.46 -4.10
CA VAL A 77 1.38 -13.18 -3.54
C VAL A 77 1.68 -12.04 -4.52
N PRO A 78 0.71 -11.14 -4.80
CA PRO A 78 0.96 -9.96 -5.63
C PRO A 78 2.09 -9.08 -5.09
N GLU A 79 2.88 -8.49 -5.99
CA GLU A 79 4.10 -7.76 -5.61
C GLU A 79 3.83 -6.59 -4.66
N LEU A 80 2.77 -5.83 -4.91
CA LEU A 80 2.37 -4.72 -4.04
C LEU A 80 2.01 -5.20 -2.62
N VAL A 81 1.40 -6.38 -2.51
CA VAL A 81 1.05 -6.97 -1.22
C VAL A 81 2.32 -7.42 -0.49
N LYS A 82 3.27 -8.07 -1.18
CA LYS A 82 4.58 -8.41 -0.61
C LYS A 82 5.31 -7.18 -0.09
N ARG A 83 5.26 -6.09 -0.85
CA ARG A 83 5.88 -4.82 -0.50
C ARG A 83 5.27 -4.24 0.77
N LEU A 84 3.95 -4.25 0.90
CA LEU A 84 3.29 -3.83 2.15
C LEU A 84 3.84 -4.63 3.35
N PHE A 85 3.85 -5.96 3.25
CA PHE A 85 4.22 -6.81 4.39
C PHE A 85 5.72 -6.81 4.71
N SER A 86 6.58 -6.63 3.70
CA SER A 86 8.04 -6.66 3.89
C SER A 86 8.61 -5.30 4.26
N ASP A 87 7.99 -4.22 3.77
CA ASP A 87 8.60 -2.89 3.78
C ASP A 87 7.79 -1.86 4.59
N ALA A 88 6.78 -2.27 5.35
CA ALA A 88 5.99 -1.35 6.19
C ALA A 88 6.88 -0.58 7.19
N TYR A 89 6.83 0.75 7.12
CA TYR A 89 7.59 1.65 8.00
C TYR A 89 6.69 2.38 8.99
N LEU A 90 5.55 2.92 8.52
CA LEU A 90 4.56 3.59 9.37
C LEU A 90 3.16 3.10 9.02
N CYS A 91 2.39 2.71 10.05
CA CYS A 91 0.97 2.40 9.94
C CYS A 91 0.15 3.55 10.54
N LEU A 92 -0.65 4.20 9.72
CA LEU A 92 -1.41 5.39 10.09
C LEU A 92 -2.87 5.01 10.38
N TYR A 93 -3.29 5.32 11.61
CA TYR A 93 -4.64 5.06 12.09
C TYR A 93 -5.37 6.36 12.38
N GLN A 94 -6.66 6.39 12.06
CA GLN A 94 -7.53 7.53 12.36
C GLN A 94 -8.73 7.11 13.21
N SER A 95 -9.29 8.05 13.98
CA SER A 95 -10.52 7.81 14.74
C SER A 95 -11.72 7.83 13.80
N THR A 96 -12.54 6.78 13.86
CA THR A 96 -13.80 6.68 13.11
C THR A 96 -14.85 7.66 13.60
N ASP A 97 -14.74 8.13 14.85
CA ASP A 97 -15.73 8.98 15.50
C ASP A 97 -15.50 10.48 15.25
N VAL A 98 -14.30 10.85 14.77
CA VAL A 98 -13.85 12.24 14.58
C VAL A 98 -13.60 12.56 13.11
N MET A 99 -14.05 11.70 12.18
CA MET A 99 -13.93 11.96 10.75
C MET A 99 -14.82 13.14 10.34
N MET A 100 -14.20 14.32 10.27
CA MET A 100 -14.89 15.62 10.10
C MET A 100 -15.29 15.95 8.66
N TYR A 101 -14.98 15.11 7.66
CA TYR A 101 -15.37 15.38 6.28
C TYR A 101 -16.01 14.15 5.63
N ARG A 102 -17.25 14.36 5.14
CA ARG A 102 -18.00 13.51 4.23
C ARG A 102 -17.91 14.09 2.84
#